data_AF-A0A371WY02-F1
#
_entry.id   AF-A0A371WY02-F1
#
_cell.length_a   1.000
_cell.length_b   1.000
_cell.length_c   1.000
_cell.angle_alpha   90.00
_cell.angle_beta   90.00
_cell.angle_gamma   90.00
#
_symmetry.space_group_name_H-M   'P 1'
#
loop_
_entity.id
_entity.type
_entity.pdbx_description
1 polymer ?
#
loop_
_entity_poly.entity_id
_entity_poly.type
_entity_poly.pdbx_seq_one_letter_code
_entity_poly.pdbx_strand_id
1 'polypeptide(L)'
;MDIRPIRTEADYDWALAEVEQYFVHEPEPGTDEADRFDVLSSLIEAYEAKAWPIEAPDAVDAVKAVMADRHISREKLAPVFGSKSRLSEFLNRRRGLTMAVANRLHDELQIPASVLIRPYTMAPRATSRKKQEKAWSGETGA
;
A
#
# COMPACT_ATOMS: atom_id res chain seq x y z
N MET A 1 -36.25 -4.09 14.08
CA MET A 1 -34.95 -3.92 13.40
C MET A 1 -34.84 -4.97 12.29
N ASP A 2 -34.76 -4.56 11.02
CA ASP A 2 -34.53 -5.46 9.87
C ASP A 2 -33.05 -5.40 9.48
N ILE A 3 -32.32 -6.47 9.78
CA ILE A 3 -30.89 -6.62 9.53
C ILE A 3 -30.66 -8.03 8.97
N ARG A 4 -29.87 -8.13 7.92
CA ARG A 4 -29.50 -9.40 7.29
C ARG A 4 -27.97 -9.54 7.17
N PRO A 5 -27.44 -10.78 7.17
CA PRO A 5 -26.01 -11.00 6.98
C PRO A 5 -25.51 -10.50 5.63
N ILE A 6 -24.33 -9.89 5.60
CA ILE A 6 -23.66 -9.47 4.37
C ILE A 6 -22.79 -10.61 3.85
N ARG A 7 -23.20 -11.24 2.73
CA ARG A 7 -22.45 -12.37 2.12
C ARG A 7 -22.05 -12.10 0.67
N THR A 8 -22.77 -11.21 0.01
CA THR A 8 -22.58 -10.85 -1.39
C THR A 8 -22.39 -9.34 -1.54
N GLU A 9 -21.88 -8.91 -2.68
CA GLU A 9 -21.76 -7.50 -3.03
C GLU A 9 -23.12 -6.78 -2.99
N ALA A 10 -24.20 -7.45 -3.40
CA ALA A 10 -25.55 -6.89 -3.32
C ALA A 10 -26.04 -6.68 -1.87
N ASP A 11 -25.64 -7.54 -0.93
CA ASP A 11 -25.93 -7.32 0.49
C ASP A 11 -25.13 -6.14 1.05
N TYR A 12 -23.89 -5.99 0.57
CA TYR A 12 -22.99 -4.93 0.96
C TYR A 12 -23.48 -3.57 0.46
N ASP A 13 -23.86 -3.46 -0.82
CA ASP A 13 -24.43 -2.25 -1.41
C ASP A 13 -25.71 -1.82 -0.70
N TRP A 14 -26.57 -2.78 -0.34
CA TRP A 14 -27.74 -2.52 0.48
C TRP A 14 -27.35 -1.95 1.85
N ALA A 15 -26.41 -2.57 2.55
CA ALA A 15 -25.98 -2.12 3.87
C ALA A 15 -25.37 -0.71 3.82
N LEU A 16 -24.57 -0.42 2.79
CA LEU A 16 -24.02 0.91 2.54
C LEU A 16 -25.12 1.96 2.36
N ALA A 17 -26.10 1.69 1.49
CA ALA A 17 -27.22 2.61 1.27
C ALA A 17 -28.02 2.86 2.56
N GLU A 18 -28.17 1.84 3.40
CA GLU A 18 -28.86 1.96 4.69
C GLU A 18 -28.07 2.79 5.71
N VAL A 19 -26.75 2.71 5.74
CA VAL A 19 -25.94 3.53 6.67
C VAL A 19 -25.66 4.94 6.17
N GLU A 20 -25.66 5.17 4.85
CA GLU A 20 -25.38 6.48 4.24
C GLU A 20 -26.30 7.58 4.80
N GLN A 21 -27.59 7.27 5.01
CA GLN A 21 -28.54 8.22 5.58
C GLN A 21 -28.14 8.73 6.99
N TYR A 22 -27.45 7.89 7.78
CA TYR A 22 -27.04 8.24 9.15
C TYR A 22 -25.82 9.17 9.18
N PHE A 23 -25.03 9.25 8.09
CA PHE A 23 -23.98 10.27 7.98
C PHE A 23 -24.53 11.69 7.74
N VAL A 24 -25.75 11.79 7.19
CA VAL A 24 -26.45 13.08 7.01
C VAL A 24 -27.30 13.40 8.23
N HIS A 25 -27.92 12.38 8.82
CA HIS A 25 -28.80 12.48 9.98
C HIS A 25 -28.34 11.50 11.06
N GLU A 26 -27.35 11.93 11.84
CA GLU A 26 -26.77 11.10 12.91
C GLU A 26 -27.85 10.71 13.94
N PRO A 27 -28.03 9.41 14.22
CA PRO A 27 -29.02 8.97 15.19
C PRO A 27 -28.56 9.26 16.62
N GLU A 28 -29.50 9.64 17.48
CA GLU A 28 -29.20 9.92 18.89
C GLU A 28 -28.78 8.62 19.62
N PRO A 29 -27.75 8.67 20.48
CA PRO A 29 -27.30 7.49 21.22
C PRO A 29 -28.42 6.84 22.04
N GLY A 30 -28.48 5.50 22.01
CA GLY A 30 -29.50 4.71 22.73
C GLY A 30 -30.86 4.63 22.03
N THR A 31 -30.95 5.08 20.77
CA THR A 31 -32.10 4.83 19.90
C THR A 31 -31.95 3.53 19.12
N ASP A 32 -33.06 2.97 18.64
CA ASP A 32 -33.04 1.80 17.77
C ASP A 32 -32.28 2.07 16.46
N GLU A 33 -32.31 3.31 15.97
CA GLU A 33 -31.55 3.75 14.80
C GLU A 33 -30.03 3.77 15.06
N ALA A 34 -29.60 4.21 16.24
CA ALA A 34 -28.19 4.16 16.63
C ALA A 34 -27.69 2.71 16.76
N ASP A 35 -28.46 1.85 17.43
CA ASP A 35 -28.13 0.43 17.52
C ASP A 35 -28.06 -0.23 16.13
N ARG A 36 -28.97 0.16 15.22
CA ARG A 36 -28.96 -0.32 13.84
C ARG A 36 -27.73 0.16 13.07
N PHE A 37 -27.35 1.42 13.22
CA PHE A 37 -26.17 2.00 12.58
C PHE A 37 -24.89 1.28 13.03
N ASP A 38 -24.74 1.04 14.33
CA ASP A 38 -23.58 0.32 14.90
C ASP A 38 -23.47 -1.11 14.36
N VAL A 39 -24.59 -1.83 14.32
CA VAL A 39 -24.61 -3.22 13.83
C VAL A 39 -24.31 -3.29 12.34
N LEU A 40 -24.94 -2.44 11.51
CA LEU A 40 -24.69 -2.44 10.07
C LEU A 40 -23.25 -2.05 9.76
N SER A 41 -22.70 -1.04 10.46
CA SER A 41 -21.29 -0.63 10.32
C SER A 41 -20.34 -1.76 10.66
N SER A 42 -20.62 -2.50 11.73
CA SER A 42 -19.82 -3.68 12.13
C SER A 42 -19.88 -4.81 11.09
N LEU A 43 -21.05 -5.03 10.47
CA LEU A 43 -21.20 -6.03 9.41
C LEU A 43 -20.47 -5.64 8.12
N ILE A 44 -20.52 -4.35 7.75
CA ILE A 44 -19.78 -3.77 6.63
C ILE A 44 -18.28 -3.99 6.85
N GLU A 45 -17.74 -3.57 8.00
CA GLU A 45 -16.32 -3.77 8.34
C GLU A 45 -15.90 -5.24 8.23
N ALA A 46 -16.70 -6.16 8.79
CA ALA A 46 -16.41 -7.59 8.75
C ALA A 46 -16.44 -8.20 7.35
N TYR A 47 -17.25 -7.65 6.44
CA TYR A 47 -17.28 -8.03 5.03
C TYR A 47 -16.07 -7.46 4.29
N GLU A 48 -15.80 -6.16 4.43
CA GLU A 48 -14.68 -5.47 3.80
C GLU A 48 -13.34 -6.10 4.18
N ALA A 49 -13.13 -6.44 5.46
CA ALA A 49 -11.90 -7.09 5.91
C ALA A 49 -11.60 -8.42 5.19
N LYS A 50 -12.64 -9.10 4.67
CA LYS A 50 -12.51 -10.35 3.89
C LYS A 50 -12.43 -10.10 2.40
N ALA A 51 -13.25 -9.19 1.87
CA ALA A 51 -13.37 -8.91 0.45
C ALA A 51 -12.22 -8.03 -0.07
N TRP A 52 -11.81 -7.05 0.72
CA TRP A 52 -10.81 -6.03 0.40
C TRP A 52 -9.85 -5.83 1.58
N PRO A 53 -9.00 -6.81 1.89
CA PRO A 53 -8.04 -6.68 2.98
C PRO A 53 -7.11 -5.48 2.73
N ILE A 54 -7.05 -4.58 3.71
CA ILE A 54 -6.10 -3.46 3.70
C ILE A 54 -4.73 -4.03 4.06
N GLU A 55 -3.93 -4.34 3.05
CA GLU A 55 -2.53 -4.75 3.27
C GLU A 55 -1.73 -3.54 3.76
N ALA A 56 -0.94 -3.75 4.82
CA ALA A 56 0.02 -2.75 5.25
C ALA A 56 1.00 -2.45 4.10
N PRO A 57 1.38 -1.17 3.89
CA PRO A 57 2.27 -0.81 2.80
C PRO A 57 3.61 -1.55 2.93
N ASP A 58 4.19 -1.90 1.79
CA ASP A 58 5.57 -2.36 1.78
C ASP A 58 6.53 -1.22 2.17
N ALA A 59 7.80 -1.54 2.43
CA ALA A 59 8.78 -0.55 2.83
C ALA A 59 8.94 0.59 1.80
N VAL A 60 8.76 0.31 0.50
CA VAL A 60 8.89 1.29 -0.58
C VAL A 60 7.70 2.25 -0.57
N ASP A 61 6.49 1.73 -0.45
CA ASP A 61 5.27 2.54 -0.41
C ASP A 61 5.18 3.34 0.89
N ALA A 62 5.59 2.77 2.02
CA ALA A 62 5.68 3.50 3.29
C ALA A 62 6.63 4.71 3.20
N VAL A 63 7.81 4.53 2.60
CA VAL A 63 8.75 5.64 2.38
C VAL A 63 8.16 6.68 1.43
N LYS A 64 7.49 6.26 0.34
CA LYS A 64 6.85 7.20 -0.61
C LYS A 64 5.72 7.99 0.04
N ALA A 65 4.88 7.35 0.85
CA ALA A 65 3.79 7.99 1.58
C ALA A 65 4.36 9.07 2.52
N VAL A 66 5.35 8.72 3.35
CA VAL A 66 6.00 9.69 4.25
C VAL A 66 6.68 10.83 3.48
N MET A 67 7.29 10.54 2.33
CA MET A 67 7.85 11.59 1.47
C MET A 67 6.78 12.55 0.95
N ALA A 68 5.62 12.03 0.52
CA ALA A 68 4.51 12.83 0.04
C ALA A 68 3.91 13.68 1.17
N ASP A 69 3.56 13.05 2.29
CA ASP A 69 2.91 13.68 3.44
C ASP A 69 3.77 14.77 4.08
N ARG A 70 5.09 14.55 4.13
CA ARG A 70 6.05 15.47 4.75
C ARG A 70 6.82 16.33 3.75
N HIS A 71 6.43 16.30 2.47
CA HIS A 71 7.09 17.02 1.38
C HIS A 71 8.62 16.84 1.33
N ILE A 72 9.10 15.62 1.58
CA ILE A 72 10.54 15.30 1.58
C ILE A 72 10.99 15.01 0.15
N SER A 73 11.96 15.79 -0.35
CA SER A 73 12.54 15.57 -1.67
C SER A 73 13.48 14.36 -1.72
N ARG A 74 13.69 13.82 -2.92
CA ARG A 74 14.64 12.72 -3.15
C ARG A 74 16.08 13.15 -2.79
N GLU A 75 16.40 14.41 -3.02
CA GLU A 75 17.69 15.01 -2.69
C GLU A 75 17.96 14.96 -1.18
N LYS A 76 16.94 15.30 -0.38
CA LYS A 76 17.02 15.29 1.08
C LYS A 76 17.12 13.87 1.63
N LEU A 77 16.46 12.90 1.01
CA LEU A 77 16.47 11.50 1.48
C LEU A 77 17.68 10.70 1.00
N ALA A 78 18.34 11.11 -0.09
CA ALA A 78 19.48 10.39 -0.66
C ALA A 78 20.63 10.05 0.32
N PRO A 79 21.00 10.93 1.28
CA PRO A 79 22.04 10.62 2.29
C PRO A 79 21.73 9.38 3.13
N VAL A 80 20.45 9.11 3.45
CA VAL A 80 20.03 7.92 4.21
C VAL A 80 20.40 6.62 3.49
N PHE A 81 20.37 6.65 2.15
CA PHE A 81 20.74 5.53 1.28
C PHE A 81 22.22 5.59 0.85
N GLY A 82 22.93 6.64 1.23
CA GLY A 82 24.32 6.92 0.86
C GLY A 82 24.53 7.42 -0.57
N SER A 83 23.53 7.31 -1.46
CA SER A 83 23.58 7.92 -2.80
C SER A 83 22.20 8.07 -3.44
N LYS A 84 22.06 9.03 -4.37
CA LYS A 84 20.84 9.22 -5.18
C LYS A 84 20.50 7.99 -6.01
N SER A 85 21.52 7.28 -6.51
CA SER A 85 21.36 6.05 -7.29
C SER A 85 20.73 4.94 -6.45
N ARG A 86 21.22 4.72 -5.22
CA ARG A 86 20.67 3.69 -4.31
C ARG A 86 19.24 4.00 -3.89
N LEU A 87 18.93 5.26 -3.58
CA LEU A 87 17.56 5.68 -3.32
C LEU A 87 16.67 5.40 -4.52
N SER A 88 17.12 5.73 -5.73
CA SER A 88 16.34 5.47 -6.95
C SER A 88 16.10 3.98 -7.18
N GLU A 89 17.12 3.13 -7.02
CA GLU A 89 16.96 1.68 -7.13
C GLU A 89 15.96 1.14 -6.12
N PHE A 90 16.01 1.60 -4.87
CA PHE A 90 15.05 1.24 -3.82
C PHE A 90 13.63 1.68 -4.17
N LEU A 91 13.41 2.95 -4.51
CA LEU A 91 12.08 3.48 -4.86
C LEU A 91 11.45 2.82 -6.10
N ASN A 92 12.29 2.23 -6.95
CA ASN A 92 11.91 1.45 -8.12
C ASN A 92 11.91 -0.07 -7.86
N ARG A 93 12.01 -0.51 -6.60
CA ARG A 93 12.01 -1.92 -6.17
C ARG A 93 13.10 -2.79 -6.81
N ARG A 94 14.19 -2.19 -7.29
CA ARG A 94 15.33 -2.91 -7.90
C ARG A 94 16.36 -3.36 -6.86
N ARG A 95 16.21 -2.89 -5.62
CA ARG A 95 17.11 -3.16 -4.49
C ARG A 95 16.30 -3.29 -3.20
N GLY A 96 16.65 -4.29 -2.39
CA GLY A 96 16.20 -4.47 -1.01
C GLY A 96 16.83 -3.46 -0.04
N LEU A 97 16.15 -3.15 1.06
CA LEU A 97 16.77 -2.42 2.17
C LEU A 97 17.88 -3.25 2.82
N THR A 98 18.94 -2.57 3.26
CA THR A 98 19.87 -3.15 4.24
C THR A 98 19.38 -2.81 5.64
N MET A 99 19.73 -3.62 6.64
CA MET A 99 19.37 -3.33 8.05
C MET A 99 19.83 -1.95 8.50
N ALA A 100 21.01 -1.50 8.05
CA ALA A 100 21.51 -0.17 8.37
C ALA A 100 20.63 0.96 7.79
N VAL A 101 20.12 0.80 6.57
CA VAL A 101 19.21 1.79 5.97
C VAL A 101 17.83 1.72 6.63
N ALA A 102 17.34 0.52 6.94
CA ALA A 102 16.08 0.35 7.66
C ALA A 102 16.12 1.04 9.03
N ASN A 103 17.18 0.85 9.81
CA ASN A 103 17.33 1.54 11.10
C ASN A 103 17.36 3.07 10.94
N ARG A 104 18.12 3.60 9.96
CA ARG A 104 18.12 5.05 9.72
C ARG A 104 16.76 5.59 9.28
N LEU A 105 16.02 4.86 8.44
CA LEU A 105 14.66 5.26 8.06
C LEU A 105 13.72 5.25 9.27
N HIS A 106 13.88 4.29 10.18
CA HIS A 106 13.14 4.28 11.43
C HIS A 106 13.47 5.53 12.27
N ASP A 107 14.74 5.82 12.49
CA ASP A 107 15.17 6.94 13.32
C ASP A 107 14.78 8.30 12.71
N GLU A 108 15.03 8.49 11.41
CA GLU A 108 14.83 9.79 10.74
C GLU A 108 13.37 10.04 10.32
N LEU A 109 12.67 9.00 9.86
CA LEU A 109 11.32 9.13 9.32
C LEU A 109 10.24 8.59 10.25
N GLN A 110 10.60 7.92 11.34
CA GLN A 110 9.67 7.31 12.29
C GLN A 110 8.75 6.27 11.61
N ILE A 111 9.28 5.60 10.58
CA ILE A 111 8.58 4.49 9.93
C ILE A 111 8.75 3.25 10.83
N PRO A 112 7.68 2.53 11.19
CA PRO A 112 7.79 1.34 12.04
C PRO A 112 8.77 0.32 11.46
N ALA A 113 9.67 -0.20 12.31
CA ALA A 113 10.64 -1.21 11.89
C ALA A 113 9.96 -2.45 11.32
N SER A 114 8.79 -2.83 11.86
CA SER A 114 7.96 -3.94 11.38
C SER A 114 7.50 -3.79 9.93
N VAL A 115 7.43 -2.57 9.39
CA VAL A 115 7.15 -2.30 7.97
C VAL A 115 8.43 -2.38 7.14
N LEU A 116 9.53 -1.81 7.64
CA LEU A 116 10.81 -1.73 6.92
C LEU A 116 11.52 -3.08 6.75
N ILE A 117 11.29 -4.03 7.65
CA ILE A 117 11.92 -5.37 7.60
C ILE A 117 11.08 -6.41 6.85
N ARG A 118 9.86 -6.06 6.41
CA ARG A 118 9.03 -6.98 5.63
C ARG A 118 9.63 -7.19 4.24
N PRO A 119 9.70 -8.44 3.75
CA PRO A 119 10.00 -8.71 2.36
C PRO A 119 8.98 -8.04 1.43
N TYR A 120 9.43 -7.54 0.30
CA TYR A 120 8.58 -6.93 -0.72
C TYR A 120 8.99 -7.37 -2.11
N THR A 121 8.03 -7.37 -3.04
CA THR A 121 8.23 -7.82 -4.41
C THR A 121 9.26 -6.94 -5.12
N MET A 122 10.33 -7.55 -5.62
CA MET A 122 11.35 -6.83 -6.39
C MET A 122 10.96 -6.74 -7.87
N ALA A 123 11.29 -5.61 -8.49
CA ALA A 123 11.13 -5.43 -9.92
C ALA A 123 11.98 -6.46 -10.70
N PRO A 124 11.49 -6.98 -11.83
CA PRO A 124 12.26 -7.91 -12.66
C PRO A 124 13.61 -7.30 -13.03
N ARG A 125 14.70 -8.07 -12.91
CA ARG A 125 16.00 -7.63 -13.44
C ARG A 125 15.86 -7.47 -14.95
N ALA A 126 16.15 -6.29 -15.47
CA ALA A 126 16.24 -6.07 -16.91
C ALA A 126 17.30 -7.01 -17.48
N THR A 127 16.88 -8.05 -18.20
CA THR A 127 17.79 -8.94 -18.91
C THR A 127 18.49 -8.11 -19.99
N SER A 128 19.82 -8.23 -20.03
CA SER A 128 20.68 -7.64 -21.04
C SER A 128 20.43 -8.26 -22.42
N ARG A 129 19.27 -8.00 -23.03
CA ARG A 129 18.87 -8.60 -24.31
C ARG A 129 19.57 -7.97 -25.53
N LYS A 130 20.18 -6.79 -25.37
CA LYS A 130 20.77 -6.02 -26.49
C LYS A 130 22.15 -6.46 -26.99
N LYS A 131 22.81 -7.47 -26.41
CA LYS A 131 24.15 -7.90 -26.86
C LYS A 131 24.16 -9.16 -27.74
N GLN A 132 23.08 -9.96 -27.77
CA GLN A 132 23.03 -11.17 -28.60
C GLN A 132 22.49 -10.94 -30.02
N GLU A 133 21.57 -9.99 -30.24
CA GLU A 133 21.06 -9.72 -31.60
C GLU A 133 22.12 -9.09 -32.53
N LYS A 134 23.12 -8.39 -31.97
CA LYS A 134 24.23 -7.84 -32.77
C LYS A 134 25.31 -8.86 -33.15
N ALA A 135 25.28 -10.06 -32.55
CA ALA A 135 26.24 -11.13 -32.84
C ALA A 135 25.78 -12.04 -33.98
N TRP A 136 24.47 -12.15 -34.24
CA TRP A 136 23.94 -13.01 -35.30
C TRP A 136 23.83 -12.29 -36.67
N SER A 137 23.63 -10.96 -36.68
CA SER A 137 23.47 -10.20 -37.94
C SER A 137 24.79 -9.85 -38.66
N GLY A 138 25.93 -10.37 -38.20
CA GLY A 138 27.25 -10.11 -38.77
C GLY A 138 27.77 -11.15 -39.77
N GLU A 139 27.08 -12.29 -39.93
CA GLU A 139 27.51 -13.41 -40.79
C GLU A 139 26.47 -13.72 -41.87
N THR A 140 26.16 -12.75 -42.74
CA THR A 140 25.61 -13.03 -44.07
C THR A 140 26.18 -12.02 -45.05
N GLY A 141 27.40 -12.30 -45.51
CA GLY A 141 28.12 -11.48 -46.47
C GLY A 141 29.29 -12.24 -47.06
N ALA A 142 28.98 -13.23 -47.91
CA ALA A 142 29.86 -13.77 -48.94
C ALA A 142 28.99 -14.41 -50.03
#